data_AF-Q5WK78-F1
#
_entry.id   AF-Q5WK78-F1
#
_cell.length_a   1.000
_cell.length_b   1.000
_cell.length_c   1.000
_cell.angle_alpha   90.00
_cell.angle_beta   90.00
_cell.angle_gamma   90.00
#
_symmetry.space_group_name_H-M   'P 1'
#
loop_
_entity.id
_entity.type
_entity.pdbx_description
1 polymer ?
#
loop_
_entity_poly.entity_id
_entity_poly.type
_entity_poly.pdbx_seq_one_letter_code
_entity_poly.pdbx_strand_id
1 'polypeptide(L)'
;MSGLIRVTPEELYQKADDYNRSSGEIHDLVSRLDGYRDQLQGMWDGQASEAFIQQYDELKPSFVRMGDLLGEVSEQLRNSGRTLEETDQQIAGNIRG
;
A
#
# COMPACT_ATOMS: atom_id res chain seq x y z
N MET A 1 15.19 14.65 -24.81
CA MET A 1 14.30 14.65 -23.63
C MET A 1 13.14 13.71 -23.91
N SER A 2 13.37 12.40 -23.96
CA SER A 2 12.35 11.43 -24.36
C SER A 2 12.25 10.30 -23.34
N GLY A 3 11.85 10.65 -22.13
CA GLY A 3 11.13 9.73 -21.27
C GLY A 3 9.65 9.96 -21.52
N LEU A 4 9.15 9.63 -22.72
CA LEU A 4 7.69 9.48 -22.88
C LEU A 4 7.32 8.38 -21.88
N ILE A 5 6.71 8.78 -20.76
CA ILE A 5 6.00 7.85 -19.90
C ILE A 5 4.96 7.22 -20.82
N ARG A 6 5.19 5.95 -21.21
CA ARG A 6 4.26 5.19 -22.07
C ARG A 6 2.96 4.83 -21.34
N VAL A 7 2.82 5.26 -20.09
CA VAL A 7 1.72 4.96 -19.20
C VAL A 7 0.76 6.13 -19.21
N THR A 8 -0.52 5.88 -19.45
CA THR A 8 -1.56 6.92 -19.43
C THR A 8 -1.90 7.31 -17.98
N PRO A 9 -2.47 8.51 -17.74
CA PRO A 9 -3.01 8.88 -16.43
C PRO A 9 -3.97 7.81 -15.87
N GLU A 10 -4.86 7.26 -16.70
CA GLU A 10 -5.76 6.15 -16.33
C GLU A 10 -5.01 4.91 -15.84
N GLU A 11 -3.95 4.50 -16.51
CA GLU A 11 -3.16 3.33 -16.09
C GLU A 11 -2.45 3.57 -14.74
N LEU A 12 -1.99 4.81 -14.49
CA LEU A 12 -1.43 5.18 -13.18
C LEU A 12 -2.49 5.17 -12.08
N TYR A 13 -3.70 5.66 -12.36
CA TYR A 13 -4.81 5.60 -11.40
C TYR A 13 -5.22 4.16 -11.09
N GLN A 14 -5.32 3.30 -12.10
CA GLN A 14 -5.61 1.88 -11.91
C GLN A 14 -4.54 1.20 -11.04
N LYS A 15 -3.26 1.46 -11.32
CA LYS A 15 -2.17 0.92 -10.51
C LYS A 15 -2.22 1.46 -9.09
N ALA A 16 -2.49 2.76 -8.91
CA ALA A 16 -2.67 3.33 -7.58
C ALA A 16 -3.80 2.64 -6.80
N ASP A 17 -4.93 2.34 -7.44
CA ASP A 17 -6.04 1.61 -6.82
C ASP A 17 -5.63 0.20 -6.39
N ASP A 18 -4.88 -0.52 -7.23
CA ASP A 18 -4.34 -1.85 -6.90
C ASP A 18 -3.41 -1.79 -5.68
N TYR A 19 -2.46 -0.84 -5.65
CA TYR A 19 -1.55 -0.64 -4.50
C TYR A 19 -2.31 -0.29 -3.21
N ASN A 20 -3.34 0.56 -3.31
CA ASN A 20 -4.17 0.92 -2.15
C ASN A 20 -4.98 -0.28 -1.64
N ARG A 21 -5.51 -1.12 -2.54
CA ARG A 21 -6.21 -2.35 -2.16
C ARG A 21 -5.27 -3.30 -1.42
N SER A 22 -4.07 -3.53 -1.96
CA SER A 22 -3.08 -4.39 -1.31
C SER A 22 -2.60 -3.84 0.04
N SER A 23 -2.48 -2.52 0.19
CA SER A 23 -2.24 -1.88 1.49
C SER A 23 -3.32 -2.27 2.51
N GLY A 24 -4.59 -2.10 2.15
CA GLY A 24 -5.73 -2.51 2.98
C GLY A 24 -5.71 -3.99 3.34
N GLU A 25 -5.45 -4.87 2.36
CA GLU A 25 -5.35 -6.33 2.59
C GLU A 25 -4.26 -6.70 3.60
N ILE A 26 -3.13 -5.97 3.59
CA ILE A 26 -2.05 -6.16 4.58
C ILE A 26 -2.51 -5.72 5.97
N HIS A 27 -3.15 -4.56 6.11
CA HIS A 27 -3.66 -4.10 7.40
C HIS A 27 -4.75 -5.04 7.96
N ASP A 28 -5.62 -5.56 7.10
CA ASP A 28 -6.64 -6.56 7.46
C ASP A 28 -5.99 -7.89 7.86
N LEU A 29 -4.91 -8.30 7.20
CA LEU A 29 -4.14 -9.48 7.60
C LEU A 29 -3.52 -9.29 8.97
N VAL A 30 -2.85 -8.16 9.22
CA VAL A 30 -2.27 -7.84 10.54
C VAL A 30 -3.34 -7.87 11.63
N SER A 31 -4.50 -7.25 11.38
CA SER A 31 -5.61 -7.23 12.34
C SER A 31 -6.15 -8.64 12.66
N ARG A 32 -6.21 -9.52 11.66
CA ARG A 32 -6.59 -10.93 11.86
C ARG A 32 -5.53 -11.71 12.66
N LEU A 33 -4.26 -11.48 12.37
CA LEU A 33 -3.15 -12.12 13.09
C LEU A 33 -3.09 -11.67 14.55
N ASP A 34 -3.40 -10.40 14.85
CA ASP A 34 -3.56 -9.90 16.22
C ASP A 34 -4.67 -10.68 16.96
N GLY A 35 -5.81 -10.93 16.31
CA GLY A 35 -6.88 -11.74 16.89
C GLY A 35 -6.44 -13.18 17.18
N TYR A 36 -5.64 -13.80 16.30
CA TYR A 36 -5.11 -15.16 16.54
C TYR A 36 -4.08 -15.19 17.67
N ARG A 37 -3.23 -14.17 17.77
CA ARG A 37 -2.29 -14.01 18.89
C ARG A 37 -3.03 -13.97 20.22
N ASP A 38 -4.08 -13.16 20.34
CA ASP A 38 -4.84 -13.00 21.58
C ASP A 38 -5.60 -14.29 21.96
N GLN A 39 -6.15 -15.01 20.96
CA GLN A 39 -6.76 -16.32 21.19
C GLN A 39 -5.74 -17.35 21.66
N LEU A 40 -4.55 -17.39 21.02
CA LEU A 40 -3.49 -18.32 21.38
C LEU A 40 -2.96 -18.05 22.79
N GLN A 41 -2.85 -16.78 23.19
CA GLN A 41 -2.48 -16.40 24.55
C GLN A 41 -3.52 -16.89 25.59
N GLY A 42 -4.81 -16.84 25.28
CA GLY A 42 -5.87 -17.30 26.19
C GLY A 42 -6.03 -18.83 26.26
N MET A 43 -5.68 -19.54 25.18
CA MET A 43 -5.83 -21.01 25.09
C MET A 43 -4.59 -21.77 25.54
N TRP A 44 -3.41 -21.19 25.35
CA TRP A 44 -2.13 -21.85 25.58
C TRP A 44 -1.36 -21.12 26.69
N ASP A 45 -1.58 -21.56 27.93
CA ASP A 45 -0.79 -21.14 29.08
C ASP A 45 0.58 -21.85 29.06
N GLY A 46 1.67 -21.09 28.96
CA GLY A 46 3.04 -21.63 29.09
C GLY A 46 4.12 -20.92 28.28
N GLN A 47 5.38 -21.24 28.59
CA GLN A 47 6.57 -20.60 28.03
C GLN A 47 6.71 -20.72 26.49
N ALA A 48 6.03 -21.71 25.89
CA ALA A 48 6.03 -21.92 24.44
C ALA A 48 5.14 -20.91 23.68
N SER A 49 4.03 -20.47 24.26
CA SER A 49 3.16 -19.44 23.64
C SER A 49 3.80 -18.06 23.73
N GLU A 50 4.49 -17.75 24.82
CA GLU A 50 5.26 -16.50 24.97
C GLU A 50 6.31 -16.34 23.86
N ALA A 51 7.05 -17.40 23.53
CA ALA A 51 8.06 -17.35 22.47
C ALA A 51 7.45 -17.10 21.08
N PHE A 52 6.24 -17.63 20.82
CA PHE A 52 5.53 -17.37 19.56
C PHE A 52 4.98 -15.94 19.50
N ILE A 53 4.42 -15.45 20.61
CA ILE A 53 3.92 -14.07 20.73
C ILE A 53 5.06 -13.07 20.52
N GLN A 54 6.23 -13.31 21.13
CA GLN A 54 7.41 -12.45 20.93
C GLN A 54 7.84 -12.40 19.47
N GLN A 55 7.95 -13.55 18.80
CA GLN A 55 8.29 -13.59 17.37
C GLN A 55 7.28 -12.83 16.50
N TYR A 56 5.99 -12.96 16.81
CA TYR A 56 4.94 -12.22 16.11
C TYR A 56 5.07 -10.71 16.34
N ASP A 57 5.24 -10.29 17.59
CA ASP A 57 5.35 -8.87 17.97
C ASP A 57 6.61 -8.21 17.35
N GLU A 58 7.70 -8.97 17.16
CA GLU A 58 8.90 -8.52 16.45
C GLU A 58 8.68 -8.34 14.94
N LEU A 59 7.91 -9.23 14.31
CA LEU A 59 7.67 -9.22 12.86
C LEU A 59 6.55 -8.28 12.44
N LYS A 60 5.51 -8.11 13.28
CA LYS A 60 4.33 -7.28 13.02
C LYS A 60 4.67 -5.88 12.47
N PRO A 61 5.62 -5.11 13.05
CA PRO A 61 5.98 -3.80 12.53
C PRO A 61 6.44 -3.80 11.08
N SER A 62 7.06 -4.88 10.59
CA SER A 62 7.48 -4.99 9.19
C SER A 62 6.30 -5.14 8.24
N PHE A 63 5.26 -5.87 8.64
CA PHE A 63 4.02 -5.97 7.85
C PHE A 63 3.27 -4.64 7.83
N VAL A 64 3.18 -3.95 8.97
CA VAL A 64 2.56 -2.62 9.03
C VAL A 64 3.29 -1.63 8.12
N ARG A 65 4.63 -1.56 8.21
CA ARG A 65 5.44 -0.72 7.31
C ARG A 65 5.27 -1.07 5.84
N MET A 66 5.07 -2.34 5.50
CA MET A 66 4.78 -2.74 4.13
C MET A 66 3.41 -2.22 3.68
N GLY A 67 2.38 -2.33 4.52
CA GLY A 67 1.06 -1.77 4.25
C GLY A 67 1.13 -0.26 4.02
N ASP A 68 1.83 0.46 4.90
CA ASP A 68 2.03 1.91 4.80
C ASP A 68 2.76 2.29 3.49
N LEU A 69 3.84 1.57 3.17
CA LEU A 69 4.61 1.80 1.93
C LEU A 69 3.75 1.62 0.68
N LEU A 70 2.88 0.60 0.64
CA LEU A 70 1.97 0.41 -0.50
C LEU A 70 0.96 1.57 -0.61
N GLY A 71 0.50 2.10 0.52
CA GLY A 71 -0.34 3.31 0.56
C GLY A 71 0.39 4.53 0.01
N GLU A 72 1.62 4.77 0.46
CA GLU A 72 2.47 5.86 -0.04
C GLU A 72 2.73 5.75 -1.55
N VAL A 73 3.00 4.54 -2.05
CA VAL A 73 3.18 4.29 -3.49
C VAL A 73 1.89 4.59 -4.26
N SER A 74 0.73 4.22 -3.72
CA SER A 74 -0.56 4.58 -4.32
C SER A 74 -0.71 6.10 -4.48
N GLU A 75 -0.43 6.86 -3.42
CA GLU A 75 -0.51 8.33 -3.45
C GLU A 75 0.45 8.94 -4.48
N GLN A 76 1.69 8.45 -4.54
CA GLN A 76 2.68 8.89 -5.51
C GLN A 76 2.24 8.62 -6.96
N LEU A 77 1.65 7.45 -7.22
CA LEU A 77 1.10 7.10 -8.53
C LEU A 77 -0.07 8.01 -8.92
N ARG A 78 -1.00 8.31 -8.00
CA ARG A 78 -2.10 9.26 -8.26
C ARG A 78 -1.59 10.66 -8.56
N ASN A 79 -0.61 11.15 -7.80
CA ASN A 79 -0.03 12.47 -8.00
C ASN A 79 0.70 12.57 -9.35
N SER A 80 1.34 11.48 -9.77
CA SER A 80 1.97 11.38 -11.08
C SER A 80 0.94 11.39 -12.21
N GLY A 81 -0.17 10.65 -12.05
CA GLY A 81 -1.29 10.65 -13.00
C GLY A 81 -1.92 12.04 -13.17
N ARG A 82 -2.15 12.75 -12.07
CA ARG A 82 -2.66 14.13 -12.09
C ARG A 82 -1.73 15.08 -12.83
N THR A 83 -0.43 15.03 -12.53
CA THR A 83 0.58 15.88 -13.19
C THR A 83 0.62 15.63 -14.71
N LEU A 84 0.51 14.38 -15.14
CA LEU A 84 0.45 14.02 -16.56
C LEU A 84 -0.81 14.58 -17.23
N GLU A 85 -1.98 14.39 -16.60
CA GLU A 85 -3.26 14.90 -17.10
C GLU A 85 -3.25 16.43 -17.23
N GLU A 86 -2.75 17.15 -16.22
CA GLU A 86 -2.62 18.61 -16.25
C GLU A 86 -1.69 19.08 -17.37
N THR A 87 -0.56 18.39 -17.56
CA THR A 87 0.40 18.70 -18.64
C THR A 87 -0.23 18.50 -20.02
N ASP A 88 -0.96 17.40 -20.23
CA ASP A 88 -1.64 17.11 -21.49
C ASP A 88 -2.74 18.14 -21.80
N GLN A 89 -3.53 18.55 -20.79
CA GLN A 89 -4.53 19.60 -20.93
C GLN A 89 -3.91 20.95 -21.31
N GLN A 90 -2.77 21.31 -20.70
CA GLN A 90 -2.05 22.53 -21.01
C GLN A 90 -1.51 22.55 -22.44
N ILE A 91 -0.91 21.44 -22.90
CA ILE A 91 -0.42 21.31 -24.28
C ILE A 91 -1.59 21.41 -25.27
N ALA A 92 -2.70 20.72 -24.99
CA ALA A 92 -3.88 20.73 -25.87
C ALA A 92 -4.57 22.11 -25.94
N GLY A 93 -4.46 22.93 -24.90
CA GLY A 93 -4.91 24.33 -24.90
C GLY A 93 -4.02 25.23 -25.76
N ASN A 94 -2.70 25.07 -25.68
CA ASN A 94 -1.74 25.86 -26.46
C ASN A 94 -1.75 25.56 -27.97
N ILE A 95 -2.14 24.34 -28.37
CA ILE A 95 -2.26 23.97 -29.80
C ILE A 95 -3.56 24.50 -30.42
N ARG A 96 -4.59 24.75 -29.59
CA ARG A 96 -5.90 25.24 -30.04
C ARG A 96 -6.03 26.77 -30.06
N GLY A 97 -5.06 27.50 -29.51
CA GLY A 97 -4.95 28.97 -29.58
C GLY A 97 -3.95 29.39 -30.64
#